data_AF-A0A1I3TIL8-F1
#
_entry.id   AF-A0A1I3TIL8-F1
#
_cell.length_a   1.000
_cell.length_b   1.000
_cell.length_c   1.000
_cell.angle_alpha   90.00
_cell.angle_beta   90.00
_cell.angle_gamma   90.00
#
_symmetry.space_group_name_H-M   'P 1'
#
loop_
_entity.id
_entity.type
_entity.pdbx_description
1 polymer ?
#
loop_
_entity_poly.entity_id
_entity_poly.type
_entity_poly.pdbx_seq_one_letter_code
_entity_poly.pdbx_strand_id
1 'polypeptide(L)'
;MMVDRTDIGHLLAIKKSARSAAHAFKIISHYAGDRLRGRRGSRLVMGSALIGRFLASLKARGVEILIRTKVQDLATEDEVVTGVILKSGATIRRVAATNGVVLAAGGFNRHPRRFAELMPQGETYSPPAPGHTGAMQDIALRLGEGNLDSAFWAPVSIRKRADGSTASFPHFVMDRSKPGTVCVDQTGRRFINESVSYHVFGRAMFEHNKLVPCIPCFIITDAVGLWKYGLGIVRMGARKLAAYLADGYLTEGANIADLAARIDVPAANLETTIAAMNRYAATGADPDFGRGTTPITAAMAMRRSGPIQRSV
;
A
#
# COMPACT_ATOMS: atom_id res chain seq x y z
N MET A 1 5.08 6.41 -19.70
CA MET A 1 6.49 6.00 -19.47
C MET A 1 6.52 5.24 -18.16
N MET A 2 7.03 4.01 -18.13
CA MET A 2 7.17 3.26 -16.87
C MET A 2 8.56 3.51 -16.26
N VAL A 3 8.63 3.54 -14.92
CA VAL A 3 9.80 3.93 -14.13
C VAL A 3 9.93 2.95 -12.96
N ASP A 4 11.14 2.47 -12.70
CA ASP A 4 11.47 1.60 -11.57
C ASP A 4 12.22 2.33 -10.45
N ARG A 5 12.58 1.59 -9.38
CA ARG A 5 13.26 2.15 -8.21
C ARG A 5 14.63 2.74 -8.55
N THR A 6 15.35 2.16 -9.51
CA THR A 6 16.68 2.66 -9.92
C THR A 6 16.56 3.93 -10.75
N ASP A 7 15.50 4.04 -11.56
CA ASP A 7 15.22 5.24 -12.35
C ASP A 7 14.89 6.46 -11.46
N ILE A 8 14.17 6.26 -10.34
CA ILE A 8 13.74 7.37 -9.45
C ILE A 8 14.93 8.19 -8.96
N GLY A 9 16.03 7.54 -8.55
CA GLY A 9 17.23 8.22 -8.09
C GLY A 9 17.84 9.13 -9.16
N HIS A 10 17.94 8.63 -10.39
CA HIS A 10 18.41 9.41 -11.53
C HIS A 10 17.45 10.56 -11.87
N LEU A 11 16.15 10.33 -11.85
CA LEU A 11 15.16 11.37 -12.15
C LEU A 11 15.17 12.52 -11.13
N LEU A 12 15.31 12.21 -9.84
CA LEU A 12 15.44 13.23 -8.79
C LEU A 12 16.77 14.00 -8.86
N ALA A 13 17.81 13.38 -9.41
CA ALA A 13 19.15 13.96 -9.55
C ALA A 13 19.43 14.50 -10.96
N ILE A 14 18.42 14.69 -11.81
CA ILE A 14 18.60 15.07 -13.23
C ILE A 14 19.40 16.37 -13.40
N LYS A 15 19.19 17.35 -12.52
CA LYS A 15 19.91 18.64 -12.53
C LYS A 15 21.23 18.62 -11.75
N LYS A 16 21.53 17.53 -11.05
CA LYS A 16 22.66 17.41 -10.12
C LYS A 16 23.78 16.48 -10.64
N SER A 17 23.54 15.72 -11.70
CA SER A 17 24.49 14.75 -12.23
C SER A 17 24.30 14.53 -13.72
N ALA A 18 25.40 14.64 -14.48
CA ALA A 18 25.41 14.37 -15.92
C ALA A 18 25.01 12.91 -16.23
N ARG A 19 25.44 11.95 -15.40
CA ARG A 19 25.02 10.53 -15.52
C ARG A 19 23.51 10.39 -15.38
N SER A 20 22.92 11.09 -14.41
CA SER A 20 21.48 11.09 -14.21
C SER A 20 20.71 11.79 -15.33
N ALA A 21 21.24 12.90 -15.86
CA ALA A 21 20.69 13.57 -17.03
C ALA A 21 20.69 12.67 -18.27
N ALA A 22 21.80 11.98 -18.54
CA ALA A 22 21.92 11.03 -19.65
C ALA A 22 20.94 9.84 -19.49
N HIS A 23 20.81 9.29 -18.27
CA HIS A 23 19.84 8.23 -17.98
C HIS A 23 18.40 8.70 -18.22
N ALA A 24 18.03 9.86 -17.69
CA ALA A 24 16.71 10.45 -17.90
C ALA A 24 16.42 10.70 -19.39
N PHE A 25 17.38 11.25 -20.12
CA PHE A 25 17.26 11.45 -21.56
C PHE A 25 17.04 10.14 -22.30
N LYS A 26 17.82 9.08 -21.99
CA LYS A 26 17.68 7.76 -22.59
C LYS A 26 16.28 7.17 -22.39
N ILE A 27 15.72 7.23 -21.18
CA ILE A 27 14.40 6.66 -20.92
C ILE A 27 13.28 7.46 -21.59
N ILE A 28 13.41 8.79 -21.62
CA ILE A 28 12.44 9.69 -22.26
C ILE A 28 12.47 9.51 -23.78
N SER A 29 13.66 9.48 -24.39
CA SER A 29 13.80 9.32 -25.84
C SER A 29 13.32 7.95 -26.31
N HIS A 30 13.61 6.89 -25.55
CA HIS A 30 13.11 5.55 -25.85
C HIS A 30 11.57 5.50 -25.77
N TYR A 31 11.00 6.09 -24.73
CA TYR A 31 9.54 6.17 -24.58
C TYR A 31 8.89 7.02 -25.70
N ALA A 32 9.50 8.14 -26.08
CA ALA A 32 9.03 8.96 -27.18
C ALA A 32 9.06 8.18 -28.50
N GLY A 33 10.16 7.47 -28.79
CA GLY A 33 10.28 6.59 -29.94
C GLY A 33 9.21 5.49 -29.96
N ASP A 34 8.94 4.85 -28.82
CA ASP A 34 7.87 3.85 -28.70
C ASP A 34 6.49 4.47 -29.00
N ARG A 35 6.21 5.68 -28.49
CA ARG A 35 4.92 6.35 -28.67
C ARG A 35 4.69 6.83 -30.09
N LEU A 36 5.74 7.13 -30.84
CA LEU A 36 5.66 7.42 -32.27
C LEU A 36 5.34 6.17 -33.10
N ARG A 37 5.79 4.99 -32.65
CA ARG A 37 5.59 3.71 -33.37
C ARG A 37 4.36 2.93 -32.92
N GLY A 38 3.78 3.25 -31.77
CA GLY A 38 2.68 2.48 -31.21
C GLY A 38 1.94 3.14 -30.06
N ARG A 39 0.85 2.49 -29.63
CA ARG A 39 -0.09 3.03 -28.63
C ARG A 39 0.46 3.09 -27.21
N ARG A 40 1.57 2.39 -26.90
CA ARG A 40 2.16 2.30 -25.56
C ARG A 40 3.68 2.18 -25.61
N GLY A 41 4.34 2.47 -24.49
CA GLY A 41 5.77 2.21 -24.31
C GLY A 41 6.11 0.72 -24.31
N SER A 42 7.29 0.36 -24.81
CA SER A 42 7.76 -1.03 -24.89
C SER A 42 8.50 -1.48 -23.63
N ARG A 43 9.09 -0.55 -22.88
CA ARG A 43 9.73 -0.84 -21.58
C ARG A 43 8.69 -1.31 -20.55
N LEU A 44 8.93 -2.49 -19.99
CA LEU A 44 8.17 -3.04 -18.86
C LEU A 44 9.06 -3.09 -17.62
N VAL A 45 8.52 -2.70 -16.47
CA VAL A 45 9.20 -2.79 -15.16
C VAL A 45 8.24 -3.33 -14.10
N MET A 46 8.77 -3.77 -12.96
CA MET A 46 7.99 -4.21 -11.79
C MET A 46 6.94 -5.28 -12.17
N GLY A 47 5.71 -5.16 -11.68
CA GLY A 47 4.64 -6.13 -11.97
C GLY A 47 4.34 -6.31 -13.46
N SER A 48 4.45 -5.24 -14.27
CA SER A 48 4.26 -5.36 -15.72
C SER A 48 5.37 -6.17 -16.40
N ALA A 49 6.62 -6.07 -15.92
CA ALA A 49 7.72 -6.91 -16.40
C ALA A 49 7.51 -8.37 -16.01
N LEU A 50 7.04 -8.63 -14.79
CA LEU A 50 6.73 -9.98 -14.31
C LEU A 50 5.67 -10.64 -15.19
N ILE A 51 4.53 -9.99 -15.40
CA ILE A 51 3.45 -10.50 -16.26
C ILE A 51 3.92 -10.64 -17.72
N GLY A 52 4.71 -9.69 -18.22
CA GLY A 52 5.31 -9.78 -19.55
C GLY A 52 6.21 -11.01 -19.71
N ARG A 53 7.02 -11.32 -18.68
CA ARG A 53 7.88 -12.51 -18.65
C ARG A 53 7.09 -13.81 -18.55
N PHE A 54 6.04 -13.86 -17.75
CA PHE A 54 5.13 -15.02 -17.71
C PHE A 54 4.49 -15.26 -19.08
N LEU A 55 3.91 -14.23 -19.70
CA LEU A 55 3.30 -14.36 -21.02
C LEU A 55 4.31 -14.82 -22.08
N ALA A 56 5.52 -14.26 -22.09
CA ALA A 56 6.58 -14.69 -23.02
C ALA A 56 6.96 -16.16 -22.81
N SER A 57 7.08 -16.61 -21.56
CA SER A 57 7.46 -17.99 -21.23
C SER A 57 6.36 -18.99 -21.60
N LEU A 58 5.10 -18.66 -21.33
CA LEU A 58 3.95 -19.48 -21.70
C LEU A 58 3.84 -19.64 -23.22
N LYS A 59 4.01 -18.54 -23.98
CA LYS A 59 4.02 -18.56 -25.44
C LYS A 59 5.16 -19.41 -26.01
N ALA A 60 6.37 -19.27 -25.48
CA ALA A 60 7.53 -20.05 -25.92
C ALA A 60 7.35 -21.56 -25.69
N ARG A 61 6.52 -21.94 -24.71
CA ARG A 61 6.18 -23.34 -24.39
C ARG A 61 4.90 -23.83 -25.09
N GLY A 62 4.30 -23.02 -25.97
CA GLY A 62 3.08 -23.40 -26.67
C GLY A 62 1.85 -23.56 -25.76
N VAL A 63 1.84 -22.95 -24.58
CA VAL A 63 0.68 -23.02 -23.68
C VAL A 63 -0.48 -22.24 -24.27
N GLU A 64 -1.65 -22.86 -24.34
CA GLU A 64 -2.87 -22.22 -24.81
C GLU A 64 -3.36 -21.17 -23.80
N ILE A 65 -3.65 -19.96 -24.29
CA ILE A 65 -4.11 -18.84 -23.46
C ILE A 65 -5.45 -18.36 -24.00
N LEU A 66 -6.51 -18.64 -23.25
CA LEU A 66 -7.86 -18.18 -23.56
C LEU A 66 -8.12 -16.84 -22.88
N ILE A 67 -8.39 -15.81 -23.68
CA ILE A 67 -8.83 -14.49 -23.20
C ILE A 67 -10.34 -14.34 -23.37
N ARG A 68 -10.95 -13.38 -22.66
CA ARG A 68 -12.41 -13.14 -22.67
C ARG A 68 -13.24 -14.40 -22.38
N THR A 69 -12.64 -15.33 -21.65
CA THR A 69 -13.21 -16.63 -21.28
C THR A 69 -13.37 -16.65 -19.77
N LYS A 70 -14.55 -17.03 -19.29
CA LYS A 70 -14.87 -17.14 -17.86
C LYS A 70 -15.11 -18.60 -17.52
N VAL A 71 -14.68 -19.05 -16.35
CA VAL A 71 -15.14 -20.31 -15.77
C VAL A 71 -16.55 -20.07 -15.21
N GLN A 72 -17.51 -20.90 -15.59
CA GLN A 72 -18.87 -20.90 -15.04
C GLN A 72 -19.00 -21.88 -13.89
N ASP A 73 -18.36 -23.03 -14.00
CA ASP A 73 -18.38 -24.08 -12.99
C ASP A 73 -17.17 -25.00 -13.08
N LEU A 74 -16.94 -25.80 -12.04
CA LEU A 74 -16.06 -26.95 -12.07
C LEU A 74 -16.85 -28.18 -12.53
N ALA A 75 -16.22 -29.04 -13.32
CA ALA A 75 -16.74 -30.36 -13.58
C ALA A 75 -16.27 -31.30 -12.48
N THR A 76 -17.21 -32.00 -11.83
CA THR A 76 -16.93 -32.91 -10.72
C THR A 76 -17.60 -34.26 -10.94
N GLU A 77 -16.90 -35.33 -10.59
CA GLU A 77 -17.38 -36.72 -10.55
C GLU A 77 -16.91 -37.34 -9.23
N ASP A 78 -17.83 -37.89 -8.43
CA ASP A 78 -17.54 -38.47 -7.10
C ASP A 78 -16.65 -37.57 -6.21
N GLU A 79 -17.02 -36.28 -6.09
CA GLU A 79 -16.26 -35.23 -5.35
C GLU A 79 -14.87 -34.89 -5.92
N VAL A 80 -14.47 -35.49 -7.06
CA VAL A 80 -13.20 -35.22 -7.74
C VAL A 80 -13.42 -34.20 -8.85
N VAL A 81 -12.61 -33.13 -8.86
CA VAL A 81 -12.61 -32.15 -9.96
C VAL A 81 -11.96 -32.76 -11.21
N THR A 82 -12.77 -33.01 -12.23
CA THR A 82 -12.34 -33.59 -13.52
C THR A 82 -12.20 -32.57 -14.65
N GLY A 83 -12.50 -31.29 -14.39
CA GLY A 83 -12.34 -30.23 -15.38
C GLY A 83 -13.03 -28.92 -15.04
N VAL A 84 -13.24 -28.09 -16.07
CA VAL A 84 -13.89 -26.78 -15.96
C VAL A 84 -14.92 -26.58 -17.06
N ILE A 85 -16.01 -25.88 -16.74
CA ILE A 85 -16.99 -25.40 -17.71
C ILE A 85 -16.64 -23.94 -18.03
N LEU A 86 -16.27 -23.68 -19.28
CA LEU A 86 -15.83 -22.38 -19.77
C LEU A 86 -16.92 -21.73 -20.61
N LYS A 87 -17.08 -20.41 -20.48
CA LYS A 87 -17.90 -19.57 -21.35
C LYS A 87 -17.09 -18.47 -22.01
N SER A 88 -17.20 -18.39 -23.33
CA SER A 88 -16.63 -17.32 -24.16
C SER A 88 -17.71 -16.82 -25.11
N GLY A 89 -18.20 -15.60 -24.88
CA GLY A 89 -19.37 -15.09 -25.59
C GLY A 89 -20.61 -15.98 -25.38
N ALA A 90 -21.19 -16.46 -26.48
CA ALA A 90 -22.33 -17.39 -26.47
C ALA A 90 -21.90 -18.87 -26.35
N THR A 91 -20.62 -19.18 -26.52
CA THR A 91 -20.13 -20.56 -26.53
C THR A 91 -19.82 -21.03 -25.11
N ILE A 92 -20.33 -22.21 -24.77
CA ILE A 92 -20.01 -22.95 -23.54
C ILE A 92 -19.26 -24.22 -23.94
N ARG A 93 -18.16 -24.53 -23.25
CA ARG A 93 -17.36 -25.75 -23.47
C ARG A 93 -16.94 -26.36 -22.14
N ARG A 94 -16.97 -27.68 -22.05
CA ARG A 94 -16.30 -28.43 -20.99
C ARG A 94 -14.86 -28.72 -21.42
N VAL A 95 -13.91 -28.45 -20.56
CA VAL A 95 -12.49 -28.81 -20.73
C VAL A 95 -12.12 -29.77 -19.62
N ALA A 96 -11.74 -30.99 -19.98
CA ALA A 96 -11.26 -31.99 -19.04
C ALA A 96 -9.87 -31.61 -18.51
N ALA A 97 -9.61 -31.89 -17.25
CA ALA A 97 -8.32 -31.70 -16.59
C ALA A 97 -7.84 -33.03 -16.01
N THR A 98 -6.74 -33.57 -16.55
CA THR A 98 -6.23 -34.89 -16.14
C THR A 98 -5.44 -34.85 -14.83
N ASN A 99 -4.79 -33.72 -14.53
CA ASN A 99 -3.91 -33.57 -13.37
C ASN A 99 -4.48 -32.61 -12.31
N GLY A 100 -5.65 -32.03 -12.55
CA GLY A 100 -6.31 -31.08 -11.67
C GLY A 100 -6.36 -29.64 -12.21
N VAL A 101 -6.97 -28.77 -11.40
CA VAL A 101 -7.29 -27.38 -11.76
C VAL A 101 -6.65 -26.44 -10.73
N VAL A 102 -5.87 -25.46 -11.21
CA VAL A 102 -5.26 -24.43 -10.34
C VAL A 102 -6.10 -23.15 -10.38
N LEU A 103 -6.63 -22.75 -9.22
CA LEU A 103 -7.43 -21.54 -9.08
C LEU A 103 -6.55 -20.35 -8.70
N ALA A 104 -6.23 -19.49 -9.69
CA ALA A 104 -5.42 -18.27 -9.50
C ALA A 104 -6.18 -17.01 -9.98
N ALA A 105 -7.45 -16.89 -9.58
CA ALA A 105 -8.41 -15.92 -10.14
C ALA A 105 -8.53 -14.59 -9.38
N GLY A 106 -7.60 -14.31 -8.46
CA GLY A 106 -7.60 -13.07 -7.68
C GLY A 106 -8.62 -13.06 -6.53
N GLY A 107 -8.94 -11.85 -6.06
CA GLY A 107 -9.75 -11.62 -4.86
C GLY A 107 -11.22 -11.26 -5.11
N PHE A 108 -11.93 -10.92 -4.02
CA PHE A 108 -13.36 -10.58 -4.00
C PHE A 108 -13.65 -9.09 -3.75
N ASN A 109 -12.68 -8.20 -3.95
CA ASN A 109 -12.79 -6.76 -3.66
C ASN A 109 -14.00 -6.06 -4.28
N ARG A 110 -14.55 -6.57 -5.39
CA ARG A 110 -15.74 -6.05 -6.08
C ARG A 110 -16.94 -7.00 -5.97
N HIS A 111 -16.87 -7.98 -5.07
CA HIS A 111 -17.98 -8.89 -4.82
C HIS A 111 -19.10 -8.12 -4.10
N PRO A 112 -20.36 -8.21 -4.56
CA PRO A 112 -21.45 -7.35 -4.10
C PRO A 112 -21.81 -7.52 -2.62
N ARG A 113 -21.50 -8.68 -2.03
CA ARG A 113 -21.86 -9.02 -0.63
C ARG A 113 -20.65 -9.28 0.27
N ARG A 114 -19.86 -10.31 -0.04
CA ARG A 114 -18.65 -10.70 0.70
C ARG A 114 -17.69 -9.59 1.10
N PHE A 115 -17.54 -8.54 0.29
CA PHE A 115 -16.70 -7.42 0.72
C PHE A 115 -17.26 -6.78 2.00
N ALA A 116 -18.56 -6.51 2.07
CA ALA A 116 -19.17 -5.98 3.29
C ALA A 116 -19.21 -7.02 4.44
N GLU A 117 -19.38 -8.31 4.13
CA GLU A 117 -19.47 -9.37 5.15
C GLU A 117 -18.12 -9.69 5.80
N LEU A 118 -17.02 -9.63 5.05
CA LEU A 118 -15.69 -10.08 5.50
C LEU A 118 -14.75 -8.95 5.91
N MET A 119 -15.06 -7.70 5.57
CA MET A 119 -14.23 -6.56 5.97
C MET A 119 -14.67 -6.05 7.35
N PRO A 120 -13.72 -5.66 8.22
CA PRO A 120 -14.05 -5.04 9.49
C PRO A 120 -14.85 -3.76 9.30
N GLN A 121 -15.66 -3.43 10.30
CA GLN A 121 -16.42 -2.18 10.33
C GLN A 121 -15.46 -0.98 10.28
N GLY A 122 -15.80 0.01 9.45
CA GLY A 122 -15.00 1.22 9.24
C GLY A 122 -14.70 1.49 7.78
N GLU A 123 -14.07 2.63 7.54
CA GLU A 123 -13.73 3.07 6.19
C GLU A 123 -12.56 2.24 5.64
N THR A 124 -12.81 1.50 4.54
CA THR A 124 -11.79 0.70 3.88
C THR A 124 -11.59 1.16 2.44
N TYR A 125 -10.32 1.24 2.03
CA TYR A 125 -9.94 1.66 0.69
C TYR A 125 -9.15 0.56 -0.01
N SER A 126 -9.71 0.05 -1.11
CA SER A 126 -9.02 -0.87 -2.01
C SER A 126 -9.02 -0.27 -3.42
N PRO A 127 -7.92 -0.35 -4.18
CA PRO A 127 -7.90 -0.04 -5.61
C PRO A 127 -8.04 -1.33 -6.45
N PRO A 128 -9.22 -1.96 -6.54
CA PRO A 128 -9.35 -3.27 -7.16
C PRO A 128 -9.34 -3.21 -8.68
N ALA A 129 -8.64 -4.16 -9.30
CA ALA A 129 -8.79 -4.43 -10.72
C ALA A 129 -10.27 -4.78 -11.04
N PRO A 130 -10.80 -4.40 -12.21
CA PRO A 130 -12.19 -4.66 -12.58
C PRO A 130 -12.62 -6.13 -12.49
N GLY A 131 -11.69 -7.07 -12.68
CA GLY A 131 -11.95 -8.51 -12.67
C GLY A 131 -12.05 -9.17 -11.29
N HIS A 132 -11.81 -8.46 -10.18
CA HIS A 132 -11.81 -9.03 -8.82
C HIS A 132 -13.22 -9.16 -8.23
N THR A 133 -14.11 -9.88 -8.93
CA THR A 133 -15.53 -9.99 -8.56
C THR A 133 -15.83 -11.11 -7.56
N GLY A 134 -14.85 -11.94 -7.22
CA GLY A 134 -15.05 -13.11 -6.35
C GLY A 134 -15.73 -14.32 -7.01
N ALA A 135 -16.06 -14.26 -8.32
CA ALA A 135 -16.84 -15.31 -8.99
C ALA A 135 -16.20 -16.72 -8.89
N MET A 136 -14.88 -16.82 -9.00
CA MET A 136 -14.21 -18.12 -8.81
C MET A 136 -14.17 -18.58 -7.35
N GLN A 137 -14.23 -17.66 -6.40
CA GLN A 137 -14.33 -18.01 -4.99
C GLN A 137 -15.73 -18.55 -4.66
N ASP A 138 -16.79 -18.04 -5.28
CA ASP A 138 -18.14 -18.58 -5.15
C ASP A 138 -18.24 -20.03 -5.62
N ILE A 139 -17.45 -20.39 -6.64
CA ILE A 139 -17.31 -21.76 -7.12
C ILE A 139 -16.46 -22.58 -6.15
N ALA A 140 -15.29 -22.09 -5.78
CA ALA A 140 -14.35 -22.80 -4.91
C ALA A 140 -14.93 -23.13 -3.53
N LEU A 141 -15.68 -22.20 -2.94
CA LEU A 141 -16.24 -22.37 -1.60
C LEU A 141 -17.33 -23.44 -1.50
N ARG A 142 -17.86 -23.93 -2.63
CA ARG A 142 -18.71 -25.13 -2.64
C ARG A 142 -17.95 -26.41 -2.32
N LEU A 143 -16.63 -26.43 -2.55
CA LEU A 143 -15.76 -27.57 -2.29
C LEU A 143 -15.10 -27.53 -0.91
N GLY A 144 -15.23 -26.41 -0.20
CA GLY A 144 -14.64 -26.24 1.12
C GLY A 144 -14.22 -24.80 1.39
N GLU A 145 -14.11 -24.47 2.66
CA GLU A 145 -13.76 -23.13 3.13
C GLU A 145 -12.57 -23.14 4.08
N GLY A 146 -11.87 -22.01 4.13
CA GLY A 146 -10.72 -21.82 5.00
C GLY A 146 -9.99 -20.54 4.65
N ASN A 147 -9.72 -19.71 5.66
CA ASN A 147 -8.96 -18.50 5.49
C ASN A 147 -8.29 -18.07 6.80
N LEU A 148 -7.10 -17.48 6.71
CA LEU A 148 -6.42 -16.84 7.83
C LEU A 148 -6.75 -15.35 7.93
N ASP A 149 -6.87 -14.66 6.80
CA ASP A 149 -7.25 -13.24 6.75
C ASP A 149 -7.89 -12.91 5.40
N SER A 150 -8.97 -12.15 5.42
CA SER A 150 -9.78 -11.81 4.25
C SER A 150 -9.16 -10.71 3.39
N ALA A 151 -8.11 -10.02 3.86
CA ALA A 151 -7.40 -9.03 3.05
C ALA A 151 -5.91 -8.86 3.40
N PHE A 152 -5.19 -8.24 2.45
CA PHE A 152 -3.85 -7.69 2.69
C PHE A 152 -3.97 -6.23 3.10
N TRP A 153 -4.03 -6.00 4.41
CA TRP A 153 -4.16 -4.66 5.00
C TRP A 153 -2.93 -3.78 4.83
N ALA A 154 -3.15 -2.49 4.58
CA ALA A 154 -2.14 -1.45 4.77
C ALA A 154 -2.82 -0.16 5.29
N PRO A 155 -2.20 0.59 6.21
CA PRO A 155 -2.66 1.93 6.54
C PRO A 155 -2.56 2.84 5.31
N VAL A 156 -3.58 3.67 5.11
CA VAL A 156 -3.68 4.59 3.97
C VAL A 156 -3.96 5.99 4.46
N SER A 157 -3.34 6.98 3.82
CA SER A 157 -3.82 8.37 3.89
C SER A 157 -4.60 8.69 2.62
N ILE A 158 -5.68 9.46 2.77
CA ILE A 158 -6.56 9.85 1.67
C ILE A 158 -6.49 11.35 1.43
N ARG A 159 -6.60 11.75 0.17
CA ARG A 159 -6.67 13.16 -0.22
C ARG A 159 -7.63 13.33 -1.39
N LYS A 160 -8.56 14.28 -1.30
CA LYS A 160 -9.40 14.64 -2.44
C LYS A 160 -8.58 15.45 -3.45
N ARG A 161 -8.64 15.07 -4.73
CA ARG A 161 -8.02 15.83 -5.82
C ARG A 161 -8.97 16.94 -6.27
N ALA A 162 -8.43 17.92 -7.00
CA ALA A 162 -9.21 19.02 -7.57
C ALA A 162 -10.31 18.56 -8.55
N ASP A 163 -10.17 17.39 -9.15
CA ASP A 163 -11.17 16.76 -10.02
C ASP A 163 -12.24 15.95 -9.27
N GLY A 164 -12.25 16.01 -7.93
CA GLY A 164 -13.15 15.27 -7.05
C GLY A 164 -12.76 13.81 -6.81
N SER A 165 -11.77 13.27 -7.53
CA SER A 165 -11.30 11.90 -7.32
C SER A 165 -10.54 11.74 -6.00
N THR A 166 -10.61 10.56 -5.40
CA THR A 166 -9.84 10.26 -4.17
C THR A 166 -8.45 9.73 -4.54
N ALA A 167 -7.42 10.34 -3.97
CA ALA A 167 -6.07 9.80 -3.95
C ALA A 167 -5.89 8.97 -2.67
N SER A 168 -5.48 7.71 -2.80
CA SER A 168 -5.05 6.89 -1.68
C SER A 168 -3.53 6.72 -1.73
N PHE A 169 -2.87 6.96 -0.60
CA PHE A 169 -1.46 6.71 -0.44
C PHE A 169 -1.26 5.58 0.59
N PRO A 170 -0.93 4.36 0.14
CA PRO A 170 -0.66 3.25 1.04
C PRO A 170 0.72 3.36 1.66
N HIS A 171 0.78 3.32 2.98
CA HIS A 171 2.02 3.37 3.76
C HIS A 171 2.64 1.98 3.87
N PHE A 172 3.03 1.40 2.72
CA PHE A 172 3.57 0.03 2.64
C PHE A 172 4.96 -0.09 3.27
N VAL A 173 5.85 0.87 3.00
CA VAL A 173 7.27 0.77 3.35
C VAL A 173 7.76 2.11 3.91
N MET A 174 8.29 2.04 5.14
CA MET A 174 9.03 3.09 5.86
C MET A 174 8.28 4.35 6.31
N ASP A 175 7.14 4.76 5.74
CA ASP A 175 6.53 6.05 6.11
C ASP A 175 6.21 6.20 7.60
N ARG A 176 5.58 5.18 8.20
CA ARG A 176 5.21 5.15 9.63
C ARG A 176 6.41 5.01 10.58
N SER A 177 7.50 4.39 10.11
CA SER A 177 8.67 4.07 10.93
C SER A 177 9.86 5.01 10.70
N LYS A 178 9.71 6.06 9.89
CA LYS A 178 10.77 7.03 9.59
C LYS A 178 11.37 7.63 10.87
N PRO A 179 12.65 8.05 10.83
CA PRO A 179 13.24 8.82 11.92
C PRO A 179 12.39 10.08 12.21
N GLY A 180 12.09 10.34 13.48
CA GLY A 180 11.29 11.51 13.90
C GLY A 180 9.78 11.37 13.67
N THR A 181 9.24 10.13 13.63
CA THR A 181 7.79 9.89 13.54
C THR A 181 7.25 9.09 14.72
N VAL A 182 5.99 9.30 15.07
CA VAL A 182 5.20 8.47 16.00
C VAL A 182 3.78 8.35 15.50
N CYS A 183 3.17 7.17 15.64
CA CYS A 183 1.74 7.00 15.34
C CYS A 183 0.92 7.03 16.63
N VAL A 184 -0.16 7.82 16.65
CA VAL A 184 -1.06 7.92 17.81
C VAL A 184 -2.51 7.67 17.43
N ASP A 185 -3.27 7.08 18.34
CA ASP A 185 -4.73 6.98 18.26
C ASP A 185 -5.43 8.32 18.61
N GLN A 186 -6.76 8.31 18.71
CA GLN A 186 -7.55 9.50 19.05
C GLN A 186 -7.39 9.95 20.52
N THR A 187 -6.60 9.26 21.33
CA THR A 187 -6.24 9.69 22.70
C THR A 187 -4.86 10.33 22.77
N GLY A 188 -4.14 10.44 21.65
CA GLY A 188 -2.77 10.95 21.61
C GLY A 188 -1.73 9.94 22.14
N ARG A 189 -2.08 8.65 22.21
CA ARG A 189 -1.21 7.57 22.71
C ARG A 189 -0.82 6.61 21.59
N ARG A 190 0.37 6.04 21.72
CA ARG A 190 0.82 4.94 20.85
C ARG A 190 0.02 3.68 21.16
N PHE A 191 -0.22 2.88 20.12
CA PHE A 191 -0.94 1.61 20.22
C PHE A 191 -0.15 0.43 19.62
N ILE A 192 0.96 0.70 18.92
CA ILE A 192 1.76 -0.34 18.28
C ILE A 192 3.19 0.13 17.96
N ASN A 193 4.09 -0.84 17.78
CA ASN A 193 5.38 -0.65 17.13
C ASN A 193 5.20 -0.25 15.65
N GLU A 194 5.56 0.98 15.29
CA GLU A 194 5.36 1.51 13.94
C GLU A 194 6.22 0.83 12.86
N SER A 195 7.12 -0.08 13.22
CA SER A 195 8.02 -0.79 12.29
C SER A 195 7.52 -2.17 11.85
N VAL A 196 6.41 -2.67 12.38
CA VAL A 196 5.92 -4.07 12.20
C VAL A 196 5.23 -4.47 10.88
N SER A 197 5.74 -4.33 9.65
CA SER A 197 4.93 -4.65 8.43
C SER A 197 3.58 -3.89 8.31
N TYR A 198 3.16 -3.62 7.08
CA TYR A 198 1.92 -2.87 6.83
C TYR A 198 0.66 -3.68 7.18
N HIS A 199 0.71 -5.00 7.03
CA HIS A 199 -0.40 -5.91 7.33
C HIS A 199 -0.71 -5.99 8.82
N VAL A 200 0.30 -6.25 9.66
CA VAL A 200 0.12 -6.31 11.12
C VAL A 200 -0.31 -4.96 11.67
N PHE A 201 0.22 -3.86 11.14
CA PHE A 201 -0.21 -2.51 11.54
C PHE A 201 -1.68 -2.25 11.18
N GLY A 202 -2.11 -2.59 9.97
CA GLY A 202 -3.50 -2.45 9.55
C GLY A 202 -4.46 -3.27 10.42
N ARG A 203 -4.12 -4.53 10.72
CA ARG A 203 -4.90 -5.35 11.66
C ARG A 203 -4.99 -4.72 13.04
N ALA A 204 -3.87 -4.21 13.56
CA ALA A 204 -3.84 -3.58 14.87
C ALA A 204 -4.68 -2.31 14.94
N MET A 205 -4.79 -1.53 13.84
CA MET A 205 -5.72 -0.41 13.79
C MET A 205 -7.16 -0.87 13.98
N PHE A 206 -7.60 -1.94 13.29
CA PHE A 206 -8.96 -2.46 13.45
C PHE A 206 -9.21 -3.07 14.83
N GLU A 207 -8.26 -3.84 15.36
CA GLU A 207 -8.39 -4.44 16.70
C GLU A 207 -8.39 -3.39 17.80
N HIS A 208 -7.50 -2.39 17.74
CA HIS A 208 -7.45 -1.29 18.70
C HIS A 208 -8.71 -0.42 18.62
N ASN A 209 -9.23 -0.18 17.40
CA ASN A 209 -10.44 0.60 17.18
C ASN A 209 -11.71 0.03 17.84
N LYS A 210 -11.72 -1.25 18.23
CA LYS A 210 -12.81 -1.85 19.01
C LYS A 210 -12.88 -1.32 20.45
N LEU A 211 -11.75 -0.82 20.97
CA LEU A 211 -11.60 -0.35 22.35
C LEU A 211 -11.42 1.17 22.42
N VAL A 212 -10.57 1.71 21.54
CA VAL A 212 -10.22 3.13 21.48
C VAL A 212 -10.21 3.57 20.02
N PRO A 213 -10.94 4.62 19.63
CA PRO A 213 -10.95 5.08 18.24
C PRO A 213 -9.53 5.27 17.68
N CYS A 214 -9.26 4.57 16.57
CA CYS A 214 -7.95 4.46 15.93
C CYS A 214 -8.03 4.54 14.39
N ILE A 215 -9.23 4.70 13.84
CA ILE A 215 -9.46 4.86 12.41
C ILE A 215 -10.25 6.17 12.22
N PRO A 216 -9.58 7.29 11.89
CA PRO A 216 -8.14 7.40 11.58
C PRO A 216 -7.23 7.34 12.82
N CYS A 217 -5.94 7.09 12.58
CA CYS A 217 -4.85 7.38 13.51
C CYS A 217 -3.94 8.45 12.88
N PHE A 218 -3.15 9.16 13.68
CA PHE A 218 -2.28 10.23 13.20
C PHE A 218 -0.81 9.79 13.14
N ILE A 219 -0.11 10.12 12.05
CA ILE A 219 1.35 10.05 11.98
C ILE A 219 1.91 11.43 12.26
N ILE A 220 2.57 11.58 13.41
CA ILE A 220 3.11 12.85 13.90
C ILE A 220 4.60 12.93 13.54
N THR A 221 5.06 14.07 13.05
CA THR A 221 6.48 14.34 12.75
C THR A 221 6.76 15.85 12.87
N ASP A 222 8.00 16.24 13.08
CA ASP A 222 8.38 17.66 13.05
C ASP A 222 8.71 18.16 11.63
N ALA A 223 8.87 19.48 11.51
CA ALA A 223 9.24 20.11 10.24
C ALA A 223 10.54 19.54 9.63
N VAL A 224 11.52 19.17 10.47
CA VAL A 224 12.79 18.59 10.03
C VAL A 224 12.59 17.19 9.46
N GLY A 225 11.81 16.34 10.14
CA GLY A 225 11.44 14.99 9.73
C GLY A 225 10.64 15.00 8.43
N LEU A 226 9.63 15.87 8.34
CA LEU A 226 8.83 16.07 7.13
C LEU A 226 9.73 16.48 5.95
N TRP A 227 10.60 17.47 6.14
CA TRP A 227 11.48 17.94 5.06
C TRP A 227 12.47 16.86 4.60
N LYS A 228 13.09 16.14 5.55
CA LYS A 228 14.15 15.18 5.25
C LYS A 228 13.61 13.88 4.65
N TYR A 229 12.46 13.40 5.11
CA TYR A 229 11.95 12.06 4.78
C TYR A 229 10.61 12.05 4.05
N GLY A 230 9.88 13.17 4.04
CA GLY A 230 8.51 13.25 3.51
C GLY A 230 7.50 12.47 4.36
N LEU A 231 6.22 12.72 4.12
CA LEU A 231 5.12 12.05 4.81
C LEU A 231 3.96 11.82 3.84
N GLY A 232 3.63 10.55 3.61
CA GLY A 232 2.59 10.18 2.66
C GLY A 232 2.85 10.73 1.25
N ILE A 233 1.89 11.48 0.69
CA ILE A 233 2.00 12.12 -0.64
C ILE A 233 3.04 13.25 -0.64
N VAL A 234 3.38 13.82 0.52
CA VAL A 234 4.34 14.92 0.64
C VAL A 234 5.75 14.37 0.46
N ARG A 235 6.39 14.77 -0.64
CA ARG A 235 7.72 14.29 -1.03
C ARG A 235 8.83 14.92 -0.19
N MET A 236 9.96 14.21 -0.06
CA MET A 236 11.20 14.73 0.52
C MET A 236 11.58 16.08 -0.12
N GLY A 237 11.95 17.05 0.71
CA GLY A 237 12.35 18.39 0.30
C GLY A 237 11.21 19.29 -0.19
N ALA A 238 9.94 18.90 0.02
CA ALA A 238 8.80 19.74 -0.32
C ALA A 238 8.84 21.06 0.45
N ARG A 239 8.73 22.18 -0.28
CA ARG A 239 8.68 23.55 0.28
C ARG A 239 7.30 24.19 0.19
N LYS A 240 6.40 23.63 -0.63
CA LYS A 240 5.04 24.13 -0.83
C LYS A 240 4.06 23.23 -0.10
N LEU A 241 3.78 23.57 1.16
CA LEU A 241 2.86 22.80 2.01
C LEU A 241 1.43 23.35 2.03
N ALA A 242 1.24 24.61 1.63
CA ALA A 242 -0.03 25.33 1.71
C ALA A 242 -1.24 24.55 1.14
N ALA A 243 -1.08 23.85 0.02
CA ALA A 243 -2.17 23.08 -0.57
C ALA A 243 -2.56 21.84 0.26
N TYR A 244 -1.61 21.21 0.96
CA TYR A 244 -1.88 20.07 1.84
C TYR A 244 -2.45 20.51 3.19
N LEU A 245 -2.08 21.70 3.65
CA LEU A 245 -2.65 22.29 4.87
C LEU A 245 -4.09 22.77 4.61
N ALA A 246 -4.32 23.44 3.47
CA ALA A 246 -5.63 23.99 3.12
C ALA A 246 -6.72 22.93 2.91
N ASP A 247 -6.36 21.73 2.46
CA ASP A 247 -7.30 20.61 2.29
C ASP A 247 -7.31 19.61 3.45
N GLY A 248 -6.58 19.90 4.53
CA GLY A 248 -6.53 19.08 5.74
C GLY A 248 -5.74 17.77 5.61
N TYR A 249 -5.03 17.53 4.50
CA TYR A 249 -4.14 16.38 4.38
C TYR A 249 -2.97 16.45 5.38
N LEU A 250 -2.48 17.65 5.65
CA LEU A 250 -1.59 17.95 6.76
C LEU A 250 -2.29 18.87 7.75
N THR A 251 -1.96 18.70 9.02
CA THR A 251 -2.31 19.61 10.10
C THR A 251 -1.01 19.99 10.81
N GLU A 252 -0.80 21.28 11.04
CA GLU A 252 0.37 21.81 11.75
C GLU A 252 -0.07 22.58 12.99
N GLY A 253 0.77 22.61 14.02
CA GLY A 253 0.62 23.45 15.21
C GLY A 253 1.94 24.14 15.58
N ALA A 254 1.84 25.32 16.18
CA ALA A 254 3.00 26.09 16.64
C ALA A 254 3.78 25.38 17.77
N ASN A 255 3.09 24.50 18.49
CA ASN A 255 3.63 23.61 19.51
C ASN A 255 2.76 22.35 19.63
N ILE A 256 3.17 21.39 20.46
CA ILE A 256 2.47 20.11 20.64
C ILE A 256 1.03 20.32 21.14
N ALA A 257 0.79 21.28 22.03
CA ALA A 257 -0.56 21.56 22.54
C ALA A 257 -1.48 22.16 21.47
N ASP A 258 -0.97 23.07 20.62
CA ASP A 258 -1.71 23.61 19.46
C ASP A 258 -2.01 22.50 18.44
N LEU A 259 -1.04 21.64 18.13
CA LEU A 259 -1.28 20.49 17.26
C LEU A 259 -2.36 19.57 17.84
N ALA A 260 -2.25 19.23 19.13
CA ALA A 260 -3.19 18.35 19.83
C ALA A 260 -4.63 18.89 19.75
N ALA A 261 -4.81 20.21 19.96
CA ALA A 261 -6.11 20.86 19.83
C ALA A 261 -6.66 20.78 18.40
N ARG A 262 -5.81 20.92 17.38
CA ARG A 262 -6.23 20.88 15.96
C ARG A 262 -6.59 19.48 15.46
N ILE A 263 -5.98 18.44 16.03
CA ILE A 263 -6.29 17.03 15.70
C ILE A 263 -7.25 16.39 16.71
N ASP A 264 -7.79 17.17 17.64
CA ASP A 264 -8.75 16.78 18.67
C ASP A 264 -8.29 15.61 19.57
N VAL A 265 -7.05 15.70 20.09
CA VAL A 265 -6.51 14.75 21.06
C VAL A 265 -6.09 15.43 22.36
N PRO A 266 -6.08 14.73 23.51
CA PRO A 266 -5.60 15.31 24.77
C PRO A 266 -4.13 15.75 24.71
N ALA A 267 -3.87 17.05 24.86
CA ALA A 267 -2.53 17.62 24.78
C ALA A 267 -1.51 16.95 25.72
N ALA A 268 -1.90 16.69 26.98
CA ALA A 268 -1.04 16.04 27.96
C ALA A 268 -0.61 14.62 27.55
N ASN A 269 -1.50 13.87 26.89
CA ASN A 269 -1.16 12.54 26.37
C ASN A 269 -0.17 12.64 25.21
N LEU A 270 -0.42 13.56 24.27
CA LEU A 270 0.46 13.74 23.11
C LEU A 270 1.86 14.23 23.52
N GLU A 271 1.95 15.18 24.43
CA GLU A 271 3.21 15.66 25.00
C GLU A 271 4.00 14.54 25.67
N THR A 272 3.31 13.72 26.49
CA THR A 272 3.92 12.56 27.14
C THR A 272 4.45 11.56 26.11
N THR A 273 3.65 11.25 25.08
CA THR A 273 4.02 10.35 23.99
C THR A 273 5.24 10.84 23.22
N ILE A 274 5.27 12.12 22.82
CA ILE A 274 6.39 12.70 22.07
C ILE A 274 7.65 12.75 22.94
N ALA A 275 7.52 13.14 24.21
CA ALA A 275 8.64 13.15 25.15
C ALA A 275 9.24 11.75 25.35
N ALA A 276 8.40 10.72 25.49
CA ALA A 276 8.84 9.33 25.58
C ALA A 276 9.59 8.89 24.31
N MET A 277 9.01 9.14 23.13
CA MET A 277 9.64 8.80 21.85
C MET A 277 10.99 9.49 21.63
N ASN A 278 11.12 10.74 22.08
CA ASN A 278 12.40 11.46 22.02
C ASN A 278 13.46 10.81 22.93
N ARG A 279 13.08 10.30 24.12
CA ARG A 279 13.99 9.52 24.98
C ARG A 279 14.36 8.18 24.33
N TYR A 280 13.41 7.51 23.69
CA TYR A 280 13.67 6.25 22.98
C TYR A 280 14.61 6.45 21.80
N ALA A 281 14.47 7.54 21.06
CA ALA A 281 15.38 7.91 19.99
C ALA A 281 16.80 8.21 20.49
N ALA A 282 16.94 8.82 21.67
CA ALA A 282 18.25 9.11 22.27
C ALA A 282 18.95 7.84 22.79
N THR A 283 18.21 6.91 23.37
CA THR A 283 18.74 5.66 23.95
C THR A 283 18.88 4.53 22.93
N GLY A 284 18.14 4.58 21.82
CA GLY A 284 18.06 3.51 20.84
C GLY A 284 17.12 2.37 21.24
N ALA A 285 16.38 2.51 22.35
CA ALA A 285 15.49 1.47 22.88
C ALA A 285 14.07 2.00 23.06
N ASP A 286 13.09 1.26 22.54
CA ASP A 286 11.66 1.49 22.75
C ASP A 286 11.11 0.39 23.67
N PRO A 287 11.02 0.62 24.99
CA PRO A 287 10.55 -0.38 25.96
C PRO A 287 9.06 -0.67 25.83
N ASP A 288 8.27 0.25 25.28
CA ASP A 288 6.81 0.10 25.21
C ASP A 288 6.40 -0.89 24.12
N PHE A 289 7.04 -0.82 22.95
CA PHE A 289 6.65 -1.63 21.79
C PHE A 289 7.82 -2.28 21.03
N GLY A 290 9.08 -2.08 21.45
CA GLY A 290 10.23 -2.71 20.83
C GLY A 290 10.51 -2.21 19.41
N ARG A 291 10.19 -0.96 19.07
CA ARG A 291 10.56 -0.36 17.78
C ARG A 291 12.07 -0.41 17.56
N GLY A 292 12.50 -0.96 16.42
CA GLY A 292 13.91 -1.04 16.04
C GLY A 292 14.68 -2.24 16.58
N THR A 293 14.02 -3.21 17.22
CA THR A 293 14.69 -4.36 17.89
C THR A 293 14.99 -5.56 16.99
N THR A 294 14.39 -5.63 15.79
CA THR A 294 14.66 -6.70 14.81
C THR A 294 15.47 -6.17 13.65
N PRO A 295 16.28 -6.97 12.92
CA PRO A 295 17.10 -6.46 11.80
C PRO A 295 16.30 -5.68 10.75
N ILE A 296 15.07 -6.13 10.46
CA ILE A 296 14.13 -5.46 9.56
C ILE A 296 13.66 -4.13 10.17
N THR A 297 13.29 -4.12 11.46
CA THR A 297 12.82 -2.90 12.13
C THR A 297 13.96 -1.93 12.45
N ALA A 298 15.19 -2.39 12.66
CA ALA A 298 16.40 -1.58 12.89
C ALA A 298 16.92 -0.95 11.59
N ALA A 299 16.81 -1.66 10.46
CA ALA A 299 17.06 -1.05 9.15
C ALA A 299 15.99 0.02 8.82
N MET A 300 14.78 -0.11 9.38
CA MET A 300 13.66 0.81 9.20
C MET A 300 13.63 1.96 10.22
N ALA A 301 14.14 1.77 11.42
CA ALA A 301 14.12 2.71 12.53
C ALA A 301 15.56 3.03 12.96
N MET A 302 15.88 4.33 13.02
CA MET A 302 17.09 4.85 13.69
C MET A 302 18.45 4.65 12.99
N ARG A 303 18.63 5.25 11.81
CA ARG A 303 19.93 5.89 11.52
C ARG A 303 19.88 7.35 11.96
N ARG A 304 20.32 7.63 13.20
CA ARG A 304 20.49 8.96 13.83
C ARG A 304 19.33 9.93 13.53
N SER A 305 18.17 9.68 14.12
CA SER A 305 17.08 10.66 14.22
C SER A 305 17.46 11.72 15.26
N GLY A 306 17.35 13.00 14.91
CA GLY A 306 17.26 14.04 15.94
C GLY A 306 15.92 13.96 16.68
N PRO A 307 15.76 14.64 17.83
CA PRO A 307 14.48 14.71 18.53
C PRO A 307 13.41 15.38 17.66
N ILE A 308 12.15 14.97 17.81
CA ILE A 308 10.99 15.71 17.28
C ILE A 308 11.01 17.10 17.95
N GLN A 309 11.23 18.15 17.16
CA GLN A 309 11.34 19.54 17.60
C GLN A 309 9.97 20.17 17.94
N ARG A 310 9.99 21.39 18.50
CA ARG A 310 8.80 22.09 19.02
C ARG A 310 7.72 22.39 17.97
N SER A 311 8.06 22.55 16.69
CA SER A 311 7.10 22.77 15.60
C SER A 311 6.72 21.44 14.96
N VAL A 312 5.43 21.10 14.97
CA VAL A 312 4.91 19.78 14.61
C VAL A 312 3.71 19.93 13.67
#